data_AF-A0AB33JQM0-F1
#
_entry.id   AF-A0AB33JQM0-F1
#
_cell.length_a   1.000
_cell.length_b   1.000
_cell.length_c   1.000
_cell.angle_alpha   90.00
_cell.angle_beta   90.00
_cell.angle_gamma   90.00
#
_symmetry.space_group_name_H-M   'P 1'
#
loop_
_entity.id
_entity.type
_entity.pdbx_description
1 polymer ?
#
loop_
_entity_poly.entity_id
_entity_poly.type
_entity_poly.pdbx_seq_one_letter_code
_entity_poly.pdbx_strand_id
1 'polypeptide(L)'
;MAAYLMEHTARGSGTVRTTSTVTTPFATPWRAVVTGSTHAELVHNAELVLNLAPVNALADTSWIRPGEVFRCQLTTAAGTAGVDFAVARGPQYIEYDSGWYDPERSSTDATKSIPEIDLPTVLSNAAAKAIGLLLCVNPMALADADSLFGLYKSWGVAGVKLGFINDGTQATTNQMVGTANYPSPAPGRGANRLPPGRCVGSRGRDAGGNRG
;
A
#
# COMPACT_ATOMS: atom_id res chain seq x y z
N MET A 1 33.64 8.79 -4.35
CA MET A 1 32.36 8.94 -3.62
C MET A 1 31.32 9.33 -4.66
N ALA A 2 30.39 8.44 -4.99
CA ALA A 2 29.30 8.75 -5.91
C ALA A 2 28.12 9.27 -5.07
N ALA A 3 27.63 10.47 -5.39
CA ALA A 3 26.41 11.01 -4.81
C ALA A 3 25.32 10.90 -5.88
N TYR A 4 24.25 10.18 -5.57
CA TYR A 4 23.06 10.13 -6.42
C TYR A 4 21.95 10.91 -5.72
N LEU A 5 21.57 12.05 -6.29
CA LEU A 5 20.37 12.76 -5.87
C LEU A 5 19.18 12.08 -6.54
N MET A 6 18.36 11.37 -5.77
CA MET A 6 17.04 10.99 -6.27
C MET A 6 16.18 12.24 -6.38
N GLU A 7 16.13 12.82 -7.58
CA GLU A 7 15.14 13.83 -7.93
C GLU A 7 13.80 13.12 -8.17
N HIS A 8 12.96 13.09 -7.13
CA HIS A 8 11.57 12.69 -7.32
C HIS A 8 10.79 13.87 -7.88
N THR A 9 10.79 14.04 -9.20
CA THR A 9 9.74 14.84 -9.84
C THR A 9 8.42 14.12 -9.58
N ALA A 10 7.53 14.72 -8.79
CA ALA A 10 6.16 14.21 -8.63
C ALA A 10 5.62 13.87 -10.03
N ARG A 11 5.12 12.65 -10.23
CA ARG A 11 4.61 12.21 -11.55
C ARG A 11 3.20 12.73 -11.77
N GLY A 12 2.90 13.88 -11.19
CA GLY A 12 1.57 14.43 -11.14
C GLY A 12 1.31 15.36 -12.30
N SER A 13 0.22 15.11 -13.02
CA SER A 13 -0.37 16.11 -13.90
C SER A 13 -1.17 17.11 -13.04
N GLY A 14 -0.79 18.38 -13.02
CA GLY A 14 -1.53 19.43 -12.30
C GLY A 14 -0.66 20.57 -11.79
N THR A 15 -1.29 21.58 -11.20
CA THR A 15 -0.59 22.72 -10.59
C THR A 15 0.23 22.26 -9.39
N VAL A 16 1.54 22.47 -9.44
CA VAL A 16 2.43 22.26 -8.29
C VAL A 16 1.97 23.14 -7.13
N ARG A 17 1.60 22.53 -6.00
CA ARG A 17 1.32 23.26 -4.77
C ARG A 17 2.62 23.42 -3.98
N THR A 18 3.12 24.65 -3.93
CA THR A 18 4.37 24.99 -3.23
C THR A 18 4.16 25.34 -1.75
N THR A 19 2.90 25.43 -1.30
CA THR A 19 2.53 25.75 0.08
C THR A 19 1.51 24.75 0.62
N SER A 20 1.51 24.55 1.93
CA SER A 20 0.59 23.66 2.65
C SER A 20 0.28 24.25 4.02
N THR A 21 -0.95 24.08 4.48
CA THR A 21 -1.35 24.49 5.84
C THR A 21 -1.33 23.26 6.75
N VAL A 22 -0.79 23.43 7.95
CA VAL A 22 -0.70 22.38 8.96
C VAL A 22 -1.14 22.93 10.31
N THR A 23 -1.79 22.10 11.12
CA THR A 23 -2.10 22.42 12.51
C THR A 23 -0.86 22.17 13.37
N THR A 24 -0.53 23.09 14.26
CA THR A 24 0.60 22.94 15.19
C THR A 24 0.18 22.25 16.50
N PRO A 25 1.08 21.48 17.15
CA PRO A 25 2.46 21.19 16.73
C PRO A 25 2.50 20.21 15.54
N PHE A 26 3.46 20.42 14.64
CA PHE A 26 3.63 19.63 13.42
C PHE A 26 5.09 19.21 13.25
N ALA A 27 5.31 18.05 12.64
CA ALA A 27 6.63 17.58 12.22
C ALA A 27 6.63 17.32 10.72
N THR A 28 7.70 17.73 10.05
CA THR A 28 7.92 17.41 8.63
C THR A 28 8.35 15.95 8.45
N PRO A 29 8.12 15.33 7.29
CA PRO A 29 8.80 14.09 6.91
C PRO A 29 10.32 14.24 6.97
N TRP A 30 11.00 13.10 7.10
CA TRP A 30 12.46 13.03 7.07
C TRP A 30 13.00 13.47 5.70
N ARG A 31 14.14 14.17 5.71
CA ARG A 31 15.00 14.29 4.53
C ARG A 31 16.18 13.36 4.76
N ALA A 32 16.34 12.35 3.92
CA ALA A 32 17.37 11.33 4.06
C ALA A 32 18.42 11.48 2.95
N VAL A 33 19.68 11.26 3.30
CA VAL A 33 20.78 11.12 2.34
C VAL A 33 21.37 9.73 2.56
N VAL A 34 21.17 8.83 1.60
CA VAL A 34 21.75 7.48 1.63
C VAL A 34 23.12 7.54 0.95
N THR A 35 24.16 7.09 1.64
CA THR A 35 25.55 7.10 1.12
C THR A 35 26.11 5.68 1.10
N GLY A 36 27.07 5.44 0.21
CA GLY A 36 27.77 4.17 0.08
C GLY A 36 29.07 4.37 -0.71
N SER A 37 30.09 3.58 -0.38
CA SER A 37 31.37 3.54 -1.10
C SER A 37 31.23 2.78 -2.42
N THR A 38 30.21 1.92 -2.54
CA THR A 38 29.86 1.17 -3.75
C THR A 38 28.36 1.26 -4.08
N HIS A 39 27.97 0.91 -5.31
CA HIS A 39 26.56 0.85 -5.69
C HIS A 39 25.77 -0.21 -4.90
N ALA A 40 26.41 -1.33 -4.55
CA ALA A 40 25.78 -2.36 -3.73
C ALA A 40 25.47 -1.85 -2.30
N GLU A 41 26.38 -1.05 -1.74
CA GLU A 41 26.15 -0.41 -0.43
C GLU A 41 24.99 0.59 -0.47
N LEU A 42 24.74 1.28 -1.59
CA LEU A 42 23.56 2.16 -1.70
C LEU A 42 22.25 1.38 -1.58
N VAL A 43 22.17 0.19 -2.18
CA VAL A 43 20.98 -0.68 -2.07
C VAL A 43 20.85 -1.22 -0.64
N HIS A 44 21.94 -1.68 -0.04
CA HIS A 44 21.93 -2.19 1.33
C HIS A 44 21.54 -1.11 2.35
N ASN A 45 22.07 0.10 2.20
CA ASN A 45 21.80 1.22 3.11
C ASN A 45 20.41 1.85 2.89
N ALA A 46 19.68 1.48 1.83
CA ALA A 46 18.34 1.98 1.56
C ALA A 46 17.30 1.56 2.63
N GLU A 47 17.60 0.54 3.45
CA GLU A 47 16.80 0.17 4.63
C GLU A 47 16.62 1.34 5.62
N LEU A 48 17.50 2.35 5.58
CA LEU A 48 17.33 3.60 6.33
C LEU A 48 15.92 4.20 6.14
N VAL A 49 15.35 4.13 4.94
CA VAL A 49 14.01 4.66 4.66
C VAL A 49 12.94 3.97 5.50
N LEU A 50 13.04 2.65 5.70
CA LEU A 50 12.12 1.88 6.54
C LEU A 50 12.34 2.21 8.03
N ASN A 51 13.58 2.39 8.46
CA ASN A 51 13.91 2.74 9.85
C ASN A 51 13.41 4.13 10.27
N LEU A 52 13.18 5.02 9.30
CA LEU A 52 12.64 6.36 9.51
C LEU A 52 11.09 6.38 9.52
N ALA A 53 10.45 5.28 9.12
CA ALA A 53 9.00 5.17 9.12
C ALA A 53 8.45 5.01 10.55
N PRO A 54 7.17 5.39 10.79
CA PRO A 54 6.49 5.02 12.03
C PRO A 54 6.48 3.51 12.25
N VAL A 55 6.42 3.10 13.52
CA VAL A 55 6.19 1.69 13.87
C VAL A 55 4.88 1.20 13.24
N ASN A 56 4.84 -0.07 12.86
CA ASN A 56 3.65 -0.73 12.32
C ASN A 56 2.42 -0.44 13.21
N ALA A 57 1.35 0.07 12.59
CA ALA A 57 0.10 0.38 13.27
C ALA A 57 -0.81 -0.85 13.48
N LEU A 58 -0.54 -1.95 12.77
CA LEU A 58 -1.35 -3.17 12.84
C LEU A 58 -0.85 -4.09 13.95
N ALA A 59 -1.77 -4.51 14.83
CA ALA A 59 -1.48 -5.48 15.88
C ALA A 59 -1.37 -6.93 15.37
N ASP A 60 -2.14 -7.26 14.32
CA ASP A 60 -2.14 -8.56 13.67
C ASP A 60 -1.97 -8.37 12.15
N THR A 61 -0.95 -9.03 11.61
CA THR A 61 -0.60 -9.05 10.18
C THR A 61 -0.66 -10.46 9.59
N SER A 62 -1.13 -11.46 10.34
CA SER A 62 -1.18 -12.86 9.89
C SER A 62 -2.14 -13.10 8.72
N TRP A 63 -3.12 -12.20 8.53
CA TRP A 63 -4.05 -12.19 7.41
C TRP A 63 -3.43 -11.65 6.13
N ILE A 64 -2.31 -10.91 6.22
CA ILE A 64 -1.59 -10.40 5.05
C ILE A 64 -0.83 -11.57 4.43
N ARG A 65 -1.22 -11.95 3.22
CA ARG A 65 -0.61 -13.04 2.46
C ARG A 65 0.12 -12.45 1.24
N PRO A 66 1.46 -12.39 1.25
CA PRO A 66 2.21 -12.03 0.05
C PRO A 66 2.05 -13.09 -1.03
N GLY A 67 2.16 -12.71 -2.30
CA GLY A 67 2.10 -13.65 -3.40
C GLY A 67 2.22 -13.02 -4.77
N GLU A 68 2.22 -13.86 -5.79
CA GLU A 68 2.24 -13.47 -7.19
C GLU A 68 0.82 -13.34 -7.74
N VAL A 69 0.67 -12.46 -8.74
CA VAL A 69 -0.62 -12.16 -9.37
C VAL A 69 -0.56 -12.37 -10.88
N PHE A 70 -1.57 -13.04 -11.42
CA PHE A 70 -1.78 -13.15 -12.86
C PHE A 70 -2.87 -12.17 -13.32
N ARG A 71 -2.49 -11.23 -14.18
CA ARG A 71 -3.42 -10.22 -14.71
C ARG A 71 -4.27 -10.79 -15.84
N CYS A 72 -5.58 -10.77 -15.67
CA CYS A 72 -6.55 -11.30 -16.61
C CYS A 72 -7.03 -10.25 -17.62
N GLN A 73 -7.43 -10.71 -18.81
CA GLN A 73 -8.25 -9.91 -19.72
C GLN A 73 -9.66 -9.76 -19.16
N LEU A 74 -10.38 -8.71 -19.55
CA LEU A 74 -11.65 -8.29 -18.93
C LEU A 74 -12.87 -9.12 -19.40
N THR A 75 -12.79 -10.44 -19.26
CA THR A 75 -13.92 -11.36 -19.54
C THR A 75 -14.00 -12.47 -18.50
N THR A 76 -15.18 -13.07 -18.35
CA THR A 76 -15.38 -14.27 -17.50
C THR A 76 -14.46 -15.41 -17.93
N ALA A 77 -14.33 -15.67 -19.23
CA ALA A 77 -13.52 -16.76 -19.76
C ALA A 77 -12.03 -16.59 -19.41
N ALA A 78 -11.51 -15.36 -19.53
CA ALA A 78 -10.14 -15.06 -19.16
C ALA A 78 -9.91 -15.13 -17.64
N GLY A 79 -10.89 -14.74 -16.82
CA GLY A 79 -10.84 -14.92 -15.37
C GLY A 79 -10.73 -16.39 -14.97
N THR A 80 -11.61 -17.23 -15.51
CA THR A 80 -11.61 -18.68 -15.26
C THR A 80 -10.29 -19.33 -15.71
N ALA A 81 -9.81 -19.01 -16.92
CA ALA A 81 -8.52 -19.50 -17.41
C ALA A 81 -7.34 -18.98 -16.55
N GLY A 82 -7.43 -17.76 -16.04
CA GLY A 82 -6.45 -17.18 -15.12
C GLY A 82 -6.40 -17.94 -13.79
N VAL A 83 -7.55 -18.35 -13.24
CA VAL A 83 -7.61 -19.20 -12.05
C VAL A 83 -6.95 -20.55 -12.32
N ASP A 84 -7.27 -21.20 -13.44
CA ASP A 84 -6.67 -22.48 -13.80
C ASP A 84 -5.15 -22.37 -14.01
N PHE A 85 -4.68 -21.27 -14.60
CA PHE A 85 -3.27 -20.95 -14.71
C PHE A 85 -2.62 -20.78 -13.33
N ALA A 86 -3.26 -20.03 -12.43
CA ALA A 86 -2.76 -19.79 -11.08
C ALA A 86 -2.58 -21.11 -10.31
N VAL A 87 -3.56 -22.01 -10.39
CA VAL A 87 -3.47 -23.36 -9.82
C VAL A 87 -2.32 -24.16 -10.43
N ALA A 88 -2.16 -24.11 -11.75
CA ALA A 88 -1.15 -24.89 -12.46
C ALA A 88 0.28 -24.37 -12.28
N ARG A 89 0.46 -23.07 -11.99
CA ARG A 89 1.76 -22.40 -12.00
C ARG A 89 2.21 -21.84 -10.66
N GLY A 90 1.31 -21.75 -9.68
CA GLY A 90 1.63 -21.29 -8.33
C GLY A 90 1.37 -19.82 -7.98
N PRO A 91 0.88 -18.90 -8.85
CA PRO A 91 0.37 -17.61 -8.38
C PRO A 91 -0.74 -17.76 -7.35
N GLN A 92 -0.71 -16.95 -6.29
CA GLN A 92 -1.75 -16.95 -5.25
C GLN A 92 -2.99 -16.15 -5.69
N TYR A 93 -2.83 -15.30 -6.71
CA TYR A 93 -3.83 -14.31 -7.07
C TYR A 93 -4.06 -14.20 -8.58
N ILE A 94 -5.28 -13.79 -8.94
CA ILE A 94 -5.59 -13.19 -10.22
C ILE A 94 -6.04 -11.73 -10.04
N GLU A 95 -5.90 -10.92 -11.08
CA GLU A 95 -6.32 -9.52 -11.06
C GLU A 95 -7.16 -9.17 -12.29
N TYR A 96 -8.25 -8.42 -12.05
CA TYR A 96 -8.83 -7.57 -13.08
C TYR A 96 -8.36 -6.12 -12.90
N ASP A 97 -7.59 -5.65 -13.88
CA ASP A 97 -7.01 -4.31 -13.90
C ASP A 97 -8.06 -3.26 -14.33
N SER A 98 -7.62 -2.03 -14.62
CA SER A 98 -8.47 -0.95 -15.14
C SER A 98 -9.40 -1.43 -16.26
N GLY A 99 -10.68 -1.09 -16.15
CA GLY A 99 -11.72 -1.43 -17.14
C GLY A 99 -12.80 -2.40 -16.64
N TRP A 100 -12.62 -3.06 -15.49
CA TRP A 100 -13.52 -4.15 -15.07
C TRP A 100 -14.92 -3.70 -14.64
N TYR A 101 -15.10 -2.45 -14.21
CA TYR A 101 -16.39 -1.88 -13.82
C TYR A 101 -16.90 -0.82 -14.79
N ASP A 102 -16.00 -0.20 -15.57
CA ASP A 102 -16.29 0.84 -16.55
C ASP A 102 -15.03 1.13 -17.39
N PRO A 103 -15.14 1.67 -18.62
CA PRO A 103 -13.98 2.20 -19.33
C PRO A 103 -13.17 3.19 -18.48
N GLU A 104 -11.87 3.27 -18.75
CA GLU A 104 -10.94 3.99 -17.88
C GLU A 104 -11.36 5.46 -17.66
N ARG A 105 -11.55 5.83 -16.38
CA ARG A 105 -11.87 7.20 -15.89
C ARG A 105 -13.25 7.76 -16.25
N SER A 106 -14.21 6.94 -16.71
CA SER A 106 -15.57 7.43 -16.98
C SER A 106 -16.59 7.21 -15.86
N SER A 107 -16.28 6.41 -14.83
CA SER A 107 -17.22 6.10 -13.75
C SER A 107 -16.62 6.18 -12.35
N THR A 108 -17.48 6.57 -11.40
CA THR A 108 -17.27 6.54 -9.95
C THR A 108 -17.88 5.30 -9.30
N ASP A 109 -18.61 4.47 -10.05
CA ASP A 109 -19.36 3.32 -9.55
C ASP A 109 -18.57 2.03 -9.78
N ALA A 110 -17.74 1.66 -8.81
CA ALA A 110 -17.01 0.39 -8.78
C ALA A 110 -17.77 -0.71 -8.02
N THR A 111 -19.11 -0.65 -7.96
CA THR A 111 -19.96 -1.61 -7.24
C THR A 111 -20.55 -2.71 -8.13
N LYS A 112 -20.20 -2.72 -9.42
CA LYS A 112 -20.65 -3.70 -10.41
C LYS A 112 -19.58 -3.88 -11.49
N SER A 113 -19.57 -5.03 -12.15
CA SER A 113 -18.70 -5.29 -13.30
C SER A 113 -19.35 -4.88 -14.61
N ILE A 114 -18.53 -4.76 -15.67
CA ILE A 114 -19.00 -4.69 -17.05
C ILE A 114 -19.71 -6.00 -17.47
N PRO A 115 -20.59 -5.98 -18.48
CA PRO A 115 -21.36 -7.15 -18.91
C PRO A 115 -20.52 -8.39 -19.31
N GLU A 116 -19.29 -8.17 -19.77
CA GLU A 116 -18.36 -9.22 -20.20
C GLU A 116 -17.78 -10.04 -19.04
N ILE A 117 -17.93 -9.54 -17.80
CA ILE A 117 -17.43 -10.18 -16.59
C ILE A 117 -18.61 -10.54 -15.68
N ASP A 118 -18.85 -11.83 -15.55
CA ASP A 118 -19.63 -12.42 -14.47
C ASP A 118 -18.71 -12.58 -13.25
N LEU A 119 -18.57 -11.50 -12.49
CA LEU A 119 -17.67 -11.43 -11.35
C LEU A 119 -18.02 -12.45 -10.25
N PRO A 120 -19.30 -12.66 -9.86
CA PRO A 120 -19.68 -13.70 -8.91
C PRO A 120 -19.20 -15.11 -9.31
N THR A 121 -19.33 -15.47 -10.59
CA THR A 121 -18.87 -16.78 -11.09
C THR A 121 -17.35 -16.94 -10.96
N VAL A 122 -16.58 -15.91 -11.31
CA VAL A 122 -15.11 -15.96 -11.22
C VAL A 122 -14.65 -16.01 -9.77
N LEU A 123 -15.24 -15.20 -8.88
CA LEU A 123 -14.94 -15.22 -7.45
C LEU A 123 -15.22 -16.59 -6.82
N SER A 124 -16.36 -17.19 -7.13
CA SER A 124 -16.72 -18.53 -6.65
C SER A 124 -15.72 -19.60 -7.09
N ASN A 125 -15.34 -19.59 -8.38
CA ASN A 125 -14.34 -20.53 -8.93
C ASN A 125 -12.95 -20.30 -8.30
N ALA A 126 -12.53 -19.06 -8.11
CA ALA A 126 -11.26 -18.71 -7.48
C ALA A 126 -11.21 -19.19 -6.02
N ALA A 127 -12.26 -18.89 -5.25
CA ALA A 127 -12.38 -19.31 -3.86
C ALA A 127 -12.35 -20.84 -3.69
N ALA A 128 -13.06 -21.58 -4.55
CA ALA A 128 -13.05 -23.05 -4.54
C ALA A 128 -11.66 -23.67 -4.79
N LYS A 129 -10.75 -22.91 -5.41
CA LYS A 129 -9.38 -23.31 -5.74
C LYS A 129 -8.32 -22.59 -4.90
N ALA A 130 -8.74 -21.89 -3.84
CA ALA A 130 -7.87 -21.11 -2.96
C ALA A 130 -7.02 -20.05 -3.69
N ILE A 131 -7.56 -19.47 -4.77
CA ILE A 131 -6.97 -18.34 -5.50
C ILE A 131 -7.69 -17.06 -5.08
N GLY A 132 -6.94 -16.03 -4.70
CA GLY A 132 -7.52 -14.73 -4.39
C GLY A 132 -7.75 -13.89 -5.65
N LEU A 133 -8.76 -13.04 -5.65
CA LEU A 133 -9.03 -12.09 -6.73
C LEU A 133 -8.76 -10.67 -6.26
N LEU A 134 -7.95 -9.91 -7.00
CA LEU A 134 -7.72 -8.49 -6.79
C LEU A 134 -8.47 -7.65 -7.84
N LEU A 135 -8.97 -6.51 -7.40
CA LEU A 135 -9.65 -5.54 -8.27
C LEU A 135 -8.90 -4.21 -8.29
N CYS A 136 -8.67 -3.65 -9.46
CA CYS A 136 -8.13 -2.30 -9.61
C CYS A 136 -9.23 -1.25 -9.39
N VAL A 137 -8.99 -0.24 -8.56
CA VAL A 137 -9.97 0.81 -8.23
C VAL A 137 -9.33 2.18 -8.38
N ASN A 138 -10.02 3.07 -9.09
CA ASN A 138 -9.57 4.43 -9.30
C ASN A 138 -9.95 5.32 -8.11
N PRO A 139 -9.23 6.42 -7.83
CA PRO A 139 -9.46 7.24 -6.65
C PRO A 139 -10.83 7.92 -6.67
N MET A 140 -11.40 8.11 -7.86
CA MET A 140 -12.73 8.66 -8.09
C MET A 140 -13.86 7.78 -7.53
N ALA A 141 -13.64 6.46 -7.43
CA ALA A 141 -14.60 5.51 -6.86
C ALA A 141 -14.47 5.36 -5.33
N LEU A 142 -13.50 6.05 -4.71
CA LEU A 142 -13.22 5.95 -3.27
C LEU A 142 -13.86 7.07 -2.43
N ALA A 143 -14.89 7.74 -2.96
CA ALA A 143 -15.62 8.75 -2.21
C ALA A 143 -16.25 8.19 -0.92
N ASP A 144 -16.75 6.94 -0.99
CA ASP A 144 -17.19 6.14 0.16
C ASP A 144 -16.45 4.80 0.18
N ALA A 145 -15.18 4.85 0.59
CA ALA A 145 -14.30 3.68 0.64
C ALA A 145 -14.79 2.61 1.64
N ASP A 146 -15.42 2.99 2.75
CA ASP A 146 -15.91 2.06 3.76
C ASP A 146 -17.01 1.14 3.19
N SER A 147 -18.02 1.73 2.54
CA SER A 147 -19.08 0.95 1.89
C SER A 147 -18.53 0.08 0.77
N LEU A 148 -17.60 0.60 -0.05
CA LEU A 148 -17.01 -0.14 -1.16
C LEU A 148 -16.18 -1.34 -0.67
N PHE A 149 -15.32 -1.15 0.33
CA PHE A 149 -14.51 -2.23 0.87
C PHE A 149 -15.34 -3.24 1.67
N GLY A 150 -16.40 -2.78 2.35
CA GLY A 150 -17.40 -3.66 2.95
C GLY A 150 -18.08 -4.56 1.91
N LEU A 151 -18.46 -4.00 0.76
CA LEU A 151 -19.03 -4.73 -0.37
C LEU A 151 -18.04 -5.77 -0.92
N TYR A 152 -16.80 -5.36 -1.17
CA TYR A 152 -15.76 -6.26 -1.71
C TYR A 152 -15.44 -7.41 -0.77
N LYS A 153 -15.38 -7.13 0.54
CA LYS A 153 -15.24 -8.15 1.56
C LYS A 153 -16.43 -9.12 1.54
N SER A 154 -17.66 -8.64 1.35
CA SER A 154 -18.84 -9.50 1.27
C SER A 154 -18.86 -10.39 0.02
N TRP A 155 -18.22 -9.95 -1.06
CA TRP A 155 -18.01 -10.75 -2.26
C TRP A 155 -16.85 -11.75 -2.14
N GLY A 156 -15.94 -11.57 -1.19
CA GLY A 156 -14.73 -12.40 -1.04
C GLY A 156 -13.54 -11.95 -1.89
N VAL A 157 -13.50 -10.67 -2.29
CA VAL A 157 -12.33 -10.07 -2.94
C VAL A 157 -11.15 -10.07 -1.97
N ALA A 158 -9.96 -10.49 -2.43
CA ALA A 158 -8.78 -10.68 -1.60
C ALA A 158 -7.96 -9.40 -1.40
N GLY A 159 -8.07 -8.43 -2.32
CA GLY A 159 -7.34 -7.17 -2.24
C GLY A 159 -7.74 -6.17 -3.32
N VAL A 160 -7.21 -4.96 -3.17
CA VAL A 160 -7.48 -3.85 -4.09
C VAL A 160 -6.15 -3.26 -4.56
N LYS A 161 -6.06 -2.96 -5.85
CA LYS A 161 -4.98 -2.15 -6.43
C LYS A 161 -5.50 -0.74 -6.67
N LEU A 162 -4.91 0.25 -6.02
CA LEU A 162 -5.28 1.65 -6.25
C LEU A 162 -4.59 2.17 -7.51
N GLY A 163 -5.38 2.42 -8.55
CA GLY A 163 -4.91 2.95 -9.84
C GLY A 163 -4.84 4.47 -9.86
N PHE A 164 -4.08 5.03 -10.82
CA PHE A 164 -4.13 6.45 -11.22
C PHE A 164 -4.04 7.49 -10.09
N ILE A 165 -3.27 7.18 -9.03
CA ILE A 165 -2.99 8.12 -7.96
C ILE A 165 -2.09 9.24 -8.48
N ASN A 166 -2.58 10.48 -8.37
CA ASN A 166 -1.83 11.69 -8.72
C ASN A 166 -1.02 12.15 -7.49
N ASP A 167 0.21 11.68 -7.37
CA ASP A 167 1.07 11.92 -6.21
C ASP A 167 1.61 13.36 -6.13
N GLY A 168 2.27 13.69 -5.01
CA GLY A 168 2.94 14.98 -4.83
C GLY A 168 2.13 16.08 -4.15
N THR A 169 0.85 15.87 -3.82
CA THR A 169 0.07 16.80 -2.98
C THR A 169 -0.19 16.25 -1.58
N GLN A 170 -0.35 17.14 -0.60
CA GLN A 170 -0.76 16.78 0.76
C GLN A 170 -2.13 16.08 0.77
N ALA A 171 -3.06 16.52 -0.08
CA ALA A 171 -4.39 15.92 -0.19
C ALA A 171 -4.31 14.46 -0.66
N THR A 172 -3.53 14.18 -1.71
CA THR A 172 -3.31 12.80 -2.19
C THR A 172 -2.63 11.95 -1.12
N THR A 173 -1.62 12.51 -0.43
CA THR A 173 -0.92 11.80 0.66
C THR A 173 -1.90 11.42 1.77
N ASN A 174 -2.75 12.35 2.20
CA ASN A 174 -3.79 12.08 3.19
C ASN A 174 -4.80 11.04 2.71
N GLN A 175 -5.20 11.08 1.44
CA GLN A 175 -6.09 10.07 0.86
C GLN A 175 -5.44 8.68 0.90
N MET A 176 -4.20 8.53 0.42
CA MET A 176 -3.50 7.24 0.43
C MET A 176 -3.35 6.66 1.84
N VAL A 177 -2.95 7.50 2.80
CA VAL A 177 -2.81 7.08 4.21
C VAL A 177 -4.17 6.74 4.81
N GLY A 178 -5.21 7.52 4.51
CA GLY A 178 -6.58 7.22 4.91
C GLY A 178 -7.05 5.87 4.36
N THR A 179 -6.82 5.62 3.07
CA THR A 179 -7.19 4.36 2.41
C THR A 179 -6.47 3.15 2.99
N ALA A 180 -5.18 3.26 3.31
CA ALA A 180 -4.39 2.18 3.88
C ALA A 180 -4.78 1.82 5.33
N ASN A 181 -5.34 2.76 6.08
CA ASN A 181 -5.74 2.56 7.47
C ASN A 181 -7.16 1.98 7.62
N TYR A 182 -7.83 1.56 6.54
CA TYR A 182 -9.19 1.01 6.61
C TYR A 182 -9.25 -0.46 7.08
N PRO A 183 -10.31 -0.86 7.83
CA PRO A 183 -11.30 0.02 8.45
C PRO A 183 -10.63 0.93 9.48
N SER A 184 -10.99 2.22 9.47
CA SER A 184 -10.38 3.21 10.35
C SER A 184 -10.47 2.72 11.80
N PRO A 185 -9.38 2.74 12.59
CA PRO A 185 -9.47 2.39 14.00
C PRO A 185 -10.54 3.26 14.64
N ALA A 186 -11.52 2.62 15.30
CA ALA A 186 -12.67 3.31 15.89
C ALA A 186 -12.20 4.56 16.68
N PRO A 187 -12.86 5.72 16.50
CA PRO A 187 -12.47 6.94 17.20
C PRO A 187 -12.59 6.69 18.71
N GLY A 188 -11.46 6.56 19.41
CA GLY A 188 -11.46 6.29 20.86
C GLY A 188 -10.24 5.58 21.42
N ARG A 189 -9.38 4.95 20.61
CA ARG A 189 -8.07 4.49 21.09
C ARG A 189 -7.00 5.51 20.71
N GLY A 190 -6.89 6.55 21.56
CA GLY A 190 -5.82 7.52 21.45
C GLY A 190 -4.48 6.80 21.35
N ALA A 191 -3.73 7.08 20.29
CA ALA A 191 -2.31 6.83 20.28
C ALA A 191 -1.73 7.68 21.41
N ASN A 192 -1.51 7.07 22.58
CA ASN A 192 -0.67 7.64 23.62
C ASN A 192 0.72 7.81 23.00
N ARG A 193 0.96 8.98 22.39
CA ARG A 193 2.30 9.43 22.06
C ARG A 193 2.99 9.68 23.39
N LEU A 194 3.80 8.70 23.79
CA LEU A 194 4.84 8.89 24.80
C LEU A 194 5.66 10.14 24.43
N PRO A 195 6.04 10.99 25.40
CA PRO A 195 6.91 12.13 25.14
C PRO A 195 8.25 11.63 24.59
N PRO A 196 8.98 12.45 23.80
CA PRO A 196 10.25 12.03 23.20
C PRO A 196 11.23 11.66 24.31
N GLY A 197 11.49 10.35 24.44
CA GLY A 197 12.50 9.81 25.32
C GLY A 197 13.87 10.34 24.88
N ARG A 198 14.55 11.01 25.81
CA ARG A 198 15.98 11.32 25.68
C ARG A 198 16.72 10.01 25.40
N CYS A 199 17.48 9.95 24.31
CA CYS A 199 18.54 8.97 24.17
C CYS A 199 19.57 9.20 25.28
N VAL A 200 19.45 8.47 26.38
CA VAL A 200 20.53 8.35 27.37
C VAL A 200 21.41 7.21 26.87
N GLY A 201 22.59 7.57 26.34
CA GLY A 201 23.60 6.59 25.94
C GLY A 201 24.09 5.81 27.15
N SER A 202 23.81 4.51 27.18
CA SER A 202 24.49 3.59 28.08
C SER A 202 25.90 3.33 27.54
N ARG A 203 26.88 4.09 28.02
CA ARG A 203 28.27 3.63 28.01
C ARG A 203 28.39 2.48 29.01
N GLY A 204 28.51 1.27 28.50
CA GLY A 204 28.95 0.11 29.26
C GLY A 204 30.07 -0.59 28.48
N ARG A 205 31.31 -0.45 28.96
CA ARG A 205 32.37 -1.47 28.90
C ARG A 205 33.58 -1.03 29.73
N ASP A 206 33.77 -1.76 30.81
CA ASP A 206 35.00 -2.42 31.27
C ASP A 206 36.32 -1.64 31.37
N ALA A 207 36.76 -1.45 32.62
CA ALA A 207 38.17 -1.54 32.99
C ALA A 207 38.29 -2.32 34.31
N GLY A 208 38.73 -3.57 34.22
CA GLY A 208 39.09 -4.39 35.38
C GLY A 208 40.34 -3.84 36.06
N GLY A 209 40.24 -3.59 37.37
CA GLY A 209 41.32 -3.14 38.24
C GLY A 209 41.74 -4.22 39.23
N ASN A 210 42.84 -4.88 38.87
CA ASN A 210 43.95 -5.43 39.65
C ASN A 210 43.76 -6.17 40.99
N ARG A 211 44.46 -7.31 41.06
CA ARG A 211 44.85 -8.02 42.28
C ARG A 211 45.92 -7.23 43.02
N GLY A 212 45.87 -7.28 44.34
CA GLY A 212 46.85 -6.74 45.29
C GLY A 212 46.29 -6.82 46.69
#